data_AF-A0AAD6BDJ4-F1
#
_entry.id   AF-A0AAD6BDJ4-F1
#
_cell.length_a   1.000
_cell.length_b   1.000
_cell.length_c   1.000
_cell.angle_alpha   90.00
_cell.angle_beta   90.00
_cell.angle_gamma   90.00
#
_symmetry.space_group_name_H-M   'P 1'
#
loop_
_entity.id
_entity.type
_entity.pdbx_description
1 polymer ?
#
loop_
_entity_poly.entity_id
_entity_poly.type
_entity_poly.pdbx_seq_one_letter_code
_entity_poly.pdbx_strand_id
1 'polypeptide(L)'
;MPVFYSPVPETLQMGLAYMGGSVFTNNRTADSDFSREQEDASVVNELVSHLPLQMLLYFNLFYFPCWWFSAVFMLEFYYLPGYYQALLITGVILLTVVEVVRLYLGYIGNLKEKVPELAAFWILSFMFQLPVLLFFLTDEGIIILPLERAVHSLYLLFLLAQILTSFLALRTMTRKLTLLFYLRQIGKVESFNHERMSPIGPSYRRSVLPISPTRDMYH
;
A
#
# COMPACT_ATOMS: atom_id res chain seq x y z
N MET A 1 -62.98 -17.87 19.00
CA MET A 1 -62.97 -16.85 17.92
C MET A 1 -61.53 -16.64 17.48
N PRO A 2 -61.13 -16.94 16.25
CA PRO A 2 -59.80 -16.58 15.77
C PRO A 2 -59.80 -15.14 15.25
N VAL A 3 -58.83 -14.35 15.69
CA VAL A 3 -58.60 -12.95 15.29
C VAL A 3 -57.77 -12.95 14.01
N PHE A 4 -58.32 -12.44 12.91
CA PHE A 4 -57.62 -12.19 11.66
C PHE A 4 -56.77 -10.92 11.78
N TYR A 5 -55.46 -11.02 11.62
CA TYR A 5 -54.62 -9.88 11.24
C TYR A 5 -54.39 -9.93 9.73
N SER A 6 -54.81 -8.86 9.05
CA SER A 6 -54.53 -8.62 7.63
C SER A 6 -53.07 -8.17 7.46
N PRO A 7 -52.28 -8.77 6.55
CA PRO A 7 -50.95 -8.26 6.26
C PRO A 7 -51.05 -7.03 5.35
N VAL A 8 -50.53 -5.90 5.82
CA VAL A 8 -50.31 -4.69 5.02
C VAL A 8 -49.19 -4.98 4.01
N PRO A 9 -49.34 -4.62 2.72
CA PRO A 9 -48.36 -4.98 1.69
C PRO A 9 -47.07 -4.16 1.81
N GLU A 10 -45.92 -4.86 1.86
CA GLU A 10 -44.56 -4.33 1.97
C GLU A 10 -44.13 -3.45 0.77
N THR A 11 -44.85 -3.52 -0.34
CA THR A 11 -44.51 -2.84 -1.60
C THR A 11 -44.64 -1.31 -1.53
N LEU A 12 -45.44 -0.78 -0.59
CA LEU A 12 -45.65 0.67 -0.45
C LEU A 12 -44.52 1.37 0.32
N GLN A 13 -43.77 0.65 1.18
CA GLN A 13 -42.67 1.26 1.94
C GLN A 13 -41.44 1.51 1.05
N MET A 14 -41.16 0.61 0.11
CA MET A 14 -40.03 0.76 -0.82
C MET A 14 -40.26 1.86 -1.86
N GLY A 15 -41.51 2.09 -2.29
CA GLY A 15 -41.83 3.15 -3.24
C GLY A 15 -41.65 4.56 -2.67
N LEU A 16 -42.04 4.77 -1.42
CA LEU A 16 -41.94 6.10 -0.76
C LEU A 16 -40.50 6.45 -0.35
N ALA A 17 -39.68 5.46 0.04
CA ALA A 17 -38.26 5.68 0.33
C ALA A 17 -37.47 6.09 -0.93
N TYR A 18 -37.85 5.58 -2.11
CA TYR A 18 -37.19 5.92 -3.38
C TYR A 18 -37.60 7.30 -3.91
N MET A 19 -38.84 7.73 -3.65
CA MET A 19 -39.35 9.04 -4.12
C MET A 19 -38.84 10.24 -3.29
N GLY A 20 -38.41 10.04 -2.05
CA GLY A 20 -37.90 11.12 -1.19
C GLY A 20 -36.49 11.62 -1.52
N GLY A 21 -35.65 10.80 -2.15
CA GLY A 21 -34.25 11.13 -2.45
C GLY A 21 -34.03 11.93 -3.74
N SER A 22 -35.00 11.94 -4.64
CA SER A 22 -34.86 12.52 -5.99
C SER A 22 -34.98 14.06 -6.01
N VAL A 23 -35.57 14.67 -4.98
CA VAL A 23 -35.90 16.11 -5.00
C VAL A 23 -34.78 17.00 -4.42
N PHE A 24 -33.80 16.43 -3.71
CA PHE A 24 -32.74 17.21 -3.06
C PHE A 24 -31.34 17.07 -3.69
N THR A 25 -31.16 16.28 -4.75
CA THR A 25 -29.83 16.00 -5.33
C THR A 25 -29.41 16.94 -6.47
N ASN A 26 -30.30 17.80 -6.96
CA ASN A 26 -30.10 18.43 -8.27
C ASN A 26 -29.58 19.89 -8.26
N ASN A 27 -28.85 20.31 -7.21
CA ASN A 27 -28.18 21.63 -7.20
C ASN A 27 -26.65 21.52 -7.06
N ARG A 28 -26.04 20.48 -7.64
CA ARG A 28 -24.60 20.24 -7.55
C ARG A 28 -23.92 20.81 -8.79
N THR A 29 -23.36 22.01 -8.65
CA THR A 29 -22.59 22.70 -9.69
C THR A 29 -21.28 21.96 -9.96
N ALA A 30 -21.05 21.61 -11.23
CA ALA A 30 -19.93 20.83 -11.75
C ALA A 30 -18.52 21.36 -11.37
N ASP A 31 -18.42 22.62 -10.93
CA ASP A 31 -17.17 23.24 -10.48
C ASP A 31 -16.65 22.68 -9.14
N SER A 32 -17.55 22.12 -8.32
CA SER A 32 -17.20 21.47 -7.05
C SER A 32 -16.75 20.02 -7.21
N ASP A 33 -17.08 19.38 -8.34
CA ASP A 33 -16.70 17.98 -8.59
C ASP A 33 -15.23 17.88 -9.03
N PHE A 34 -14.70 18.82 -9.81
CA PHE A 34 -13.27 18.81 -10.19
C PHE A 34 -12.35 19.02 -8.97
N SER A 35 -12.71 20.00 -8.11
CA SER A 35 -11.94 20.28 -6.89
C SER A 35 -12.04 19.13 -5.88
N ARG A 36 -13.22 18.50 -5.75
CA ARG A 36 -13.41 17.31 -4.91
C ARG A 36 -12.77 16.06 -5.48
N GLU A 37 -12.76 15.83 -6.78
CA GLU A 37 -12.07 14.67 -7.37
C GLU A 37 -10.56 14.79 -7.19
N GLN A 38 -10.02 16.00 -7.25
CA GLN A 38 -8.60 16.26 -7.00
C GLN A 38 -8.24 16.23 -5.51
N GLU A 39 -9.09 16.76 -4.62
CA GLU A 39 -8.94 16.60 -3.16
C GLU A 39 -9.13 15.16 -2.73
N ASP A 40 -10.19 14.47 -3.18
CA ASP A 40 -10.45 13.05 -2.90
C ASP A 40 -9.30 12.19 -3.45
N ALA A 41 -8.76 12.47 -4.64
CA ALA A 41 -7.58 11.75 -5.12
C ALA A 41 -6.34 12.02 -4.26
N SER A 42 -6.13 13.26 -3.78
CA SER A 42 -4.99 13.60 -2.92
C SER A 42 -5.12 13.00 -1.51
N VAL A 43 -6.32 13.02 -0.92
CA VAL A 43 -6.66 12.44 0.38
C VAL A 43 -6.66 10.92 0.30
N VAL A 44 -7.13 10.34 -0.80
CA VAL A 44 -7.02 8.90 -1.08
C VAL A 44 -5.56 8.51 -1.21
N ASN A 45 -4.73 9.29 -1.89
CA ASN A 45 -3.29 9.02 -2.00
C ASN A 45 -2.56 9.17 -0.65
N GLU A 46 -3.02 10.07 0.21
CA GLU A 46 -2.59 10.25 1.60
C GLU A 46 -3.08 9.09 2.51
N LEU A 47 -4.23 8.47 2.18
CA LEU A 47 -4.77 7.26 2.83
C LEU A 47 -4.12 5.95 2.34
N VAL A 48 -3.40 6.00 1.22
CA VAL A 48 -2.78 4.86 0.53
C VAL A 48 -1.37 4.60 1.07
N SER A 49 -0.65 5.60 1.56
CA SER A 49 0.69 5.42 2.14
C SER A 49 0.69 5.57 3.67
N HIS A 50 1.45 4.73 4.39
CA HIS A 50 1.55 4.85 5.84
C HIS A 50 2.47 6.03 6.20
N LEU A 51 1.87 7.21 6.39
CA LEU A 51 2.56 8.49 6.62
C LEU A 51 3.72 8.44 7.65
N PRO A 52 3.57 7.83 8.84
CA PRO A 52 4.67 7.83 9.82
C PRO A 52 5.86 6.97 9.38
N LEU A 53 5.65 5.90 8.60
CA LEU A 53 6.74 5.11 8.06
C LEU A 53 7.56 5.95 7.06
N GLN A 54 6.87 6.72 6.21
CA GLN A 54 7.52 7.58 5.22
C GLN A 54 8.33 8.72 5.86
N MET A 55 7.81 9.32 6.94
CA MET A 55 8.56 10.31 7.71
C MET A 55 9.82 9.70 8.34
N LEU A 56 9.74 8.49 8.91
CA LEU A 56 10.91 7.81 9.48
C LEU A 56 11.96 7.45 8.42
N LEU A 57 11.55 6.99 7.25
CA LEU A 57 12.45 6.71 6.12
C LEU A 57 13.16 7.98 5.65
N TYR A 58 12.43 9.10 5.58
CA TYR A 58 12.98 10.40 5.23
C TYR A 58 14.06 10.83 6.22
N PHE A 59 13.78 10.80 7.53
CA PHE A 59 14.78 11.15 8.53
C PHE A 59 16.00 10.21 8.50
N ASN A 60 15.78 8.92 8.27
CA ASN A 60 16.88 7.96 8.17
C ASN A 60 17.78 8.26 6.97
N LEU A 61 17.21 8.68 5.83
CA LEU A 61 17.98 9.06 4.64
C LEU A 61 19.02 10.17 4.93
N PHE A 62 18.68 11.18 5.74
CA PHE A 62 19.62 12.23 6.13
C PHE A 62 20.56 11.81 7.26
N TYR A 63 20.07 10.98 8.18
CA TYR A 63 20.86 10.48 9.28
C TYR A 63 21.94 9.50 8.83
N PHE A 64 21.66 8.68 7.82
CA PHE A 64 22.55 7.62 7.37
C PHE A 64 23.94 8.11 6.90
N PRO A 65 24.06 9.17 6.06
CA PRO A 65 25.36 9.77 5.75
C PRO A 65 26.13 10.21 7.00
N CYS A 66 25.46 10.85 7.96
CA CYS A 66 26.09 11.28 9.22
C CYS A 66 26.61 10.08 10.03
N TRP A 67 25.82 9.02 10.14
CA TRP A 67 26.22 7.77 10.77
C TRP A 67 27.44 7.15 10.06
N TRP A 68 27.42 7.08 8.72
CA TRP A 68 28.51 6.52 7.93
C TRP A 68 29.81 7.31 8.10
N PHE A 69 29.74 8.64 8.04
CA PHE A 69 30.92 9.49 8.30
C PHE A 69 31.48 9.26 9.70
N SER A 70 30.63 9.16 10.72
CA SER A 70 31.11 8.88 12.08
C SER A 70 31.85 7.53 12.19
N ALA A 71 31.37 6.51 11.46
CA ALA A 71 32.01 5.20 11.42
C ALA A 71 33.37 5.23 10.71
N VAL A 72 33.52 6.04 9.66
CA VAL A 72 34.81 6.25 8.97
C VAL A 72 35.78 7.01 9.88
N PHE A 73 35.34 8.09 10.53
CA PHE A 73 36.17 8.84 11.46
C PHE A 73 36.66 7.96 12.62
N MET A 74 35.81 7.11 13.19
CA MET A 74 36.23 6.15 14.22
C MET A 74 37.41 5.29 13.75
N LEU A 75 37.38 4.82 12.50
CA LEU A 75 38.43 3.96 11.95
C LEU A 75 39.79 4.66 11.84
N GLU A 76 39.80 5.98 11.68
CA GLU A 76 41.02 6.80 11.60
C GLU A 76 41.59 7.13 12.98
N PHE A 77 40.75 7.30 14.00
CA PHE A 77 41.19 7.74 15.33
C PHE A 77 41.64 6.60 16.26
N TYR A 78 41.26 5.35 16.00
CA TYR A 78 41.54 4.22 16.90
C TYR A 78 42.37 3.09 16.26
N TYR A 79 43.43 2.71 16.95
CA TYR A 79 44.18 1.47 16.67
C TYR A 79 43.48 0.28 17.33
N LEU A 80 42.45 -0.25 16.67
CA LEU A 80 41.78 -1.49 17.07
C LEU A 80 42.64 -2.71 16.66
N PRO A 81 42.59 -3.84 17.41
CA PRO A 81 43.20 -5.08 16.94
C PRO A 81 42.68 -5.45 15.55
N GLY A 82 43.56 -5.93 14.67
CA GLY A 82 43.25 -6.08 13.24
C GLY A 82 41.99 -6.91 12.92
N TYR A 83 41.64 -7.88 13.78
CA TYR A 83 40.41 -8.65 13.63
C TYR A 83 39.14 -7.83 13.94
N TYR A 84 39.16 -6.98 14.97
CA TYR A 84 38.04 -6.08 15.27
C TYR A 84 37.89 -5.02 14.18
N GLN A 85 39.01 -4.48 13.67
CA GLN A 85 38.98 -3.55 12.55
C GLN A 85 38.34 -4.19 11.31
N ALA A 86 38.68 -5.46 11.01
CA ALA A 86 38.08 -6.19 9.89
C ALA A 86 36.57 -6.43 10.09
N LEU A 87 36.14 -6.81 11.30
CA LEU A 87 34.72 -6.98 11.64
C LEU A 87 33.94 -5.67 11.49
N LEU A 88 34.53 -4.57 11.97
CA LEU A 88 33.92 -3.25 11.89
C LEU A 88 33.78 -2.78 10.43
N ILE A 89 34.86 -2.85 9.63
CA ILE A 89 34.82 -2.50 8.20
C ILE A 89 33.76 -3.34 7.49
N THR A 90 33.78 -4.66 7.71
CA THR A 90 32.84 -5.59 7.07
C THR A 90 31.41 -5.28 7.46
N GLY A 91 31.14 -5.02 8.74
CA GLY A 91 29.80 -4.71 9.22
C GLY A 91 29.31 -3.34 8.76
N VAL A 92 30.17 -2.31 8.68
CA VAL A 92 29.82 -0.99 8.11
C VAL A 92 29.46 -1.11 6.63
N ILE A 93 30.23 -1.87 5.85
CA ILE A 93 29.93 -2.15 4.43
C ILE A 93 28.59 -2.91 4.32
N LEU A 94 28.41 -3.97 5.10
CA LEU A 94 27.19 -4.76 5.10
C LEU A 94 25.96 -3.91 5.44
N LEU A 95 26.02 -3.14 6.52
CA LEU A 95 24.95 -2.22 6.92
C LEU A 95 24.67 -1.18 5.85
N THR A 96 25.70 -0.68 5.16
CA THR A 96 25.55 0.32 4.08
C THR A 96 24.81 -0.26 2.88
N VAL A 97 25.22 -1.43 2.41
CA VAL A 97 24.56 -2.10 1.26
C VAL A 97 23.11 -2.45 1.60
N VAL A 98 22.89 -3.03 2.78
CA VAL A 98 21.54 -3.39 3.25
C VAL A 98 20.69 -2.12 3.46
N GLU A 99 21.28 -1.04 3.96
CA GLU A 99 20.59 0.24 4.13
C GLU A 99 20.01 0.73 2.82
N VAL A 100 20.85 0.85 1.79
CA VAL A 100 20.44 1.39 0.50
C VAL A 100 19.29 0.56 -0.09
N VAL A 101 19.44 -0.77 -0.07
CA VAL A 101 18.41 -1.67 -0.57
C VAL A 101 17.13 -1.54 0.24
N ARG A 102 17.21 -1.51 1.57
CA ARG A 102 15.99 -1.45 2.38
C ARG A 102 15.34 -0.06 2.34
N LEU A 103 16.06 1.06 2.33
CA LEU A 103 15.44 2.39 2.10
C LEU A 103 14.69 2.43 0.77
N TYR A 104 15.25 1.87 -0.30
CA TYR A 104 14.57 1.76 -1.59
C TYR A 104 13.29 0.93 -1.52
N LEU A 105 13.35 -0.25 -0.92
CA LEU A 105 12.19 -1.15 -0.76
C LEU A 105 11.12 -0.55 0.15
N GLY A 106 11.50 0.12 1.24
CA GLY A 106 10.59 0.79 2.15
C GLY A 106 9.84 1.94 1.47
N TYR A 107 10.56 2.74 0.68
CA TYR A 107 9.97 3.85 -0.08
C TYR A 107 8.98 3.34 -1.14
N ILE A 108 9.43 2.40 -1.98
CA ILE A 108 8.60 1.84 -3.06
C ILE A 108 7.43 1.01 -2.50
N GLY A 109 7.68 0.18 -1.50
CA GLY A 109 6.68 -0.68 -0.87
C GLY A 109 5.58 0.13 -0.21
N ASN A 110 5.93 1.22 0.49
CA ASN A 110 4.94 2.09 1.12
C ASN A 110 4.14 2.91 0.10
N LEU A 111 4.81 3.54 -0.88
CA LEU A 111 4.15 4.42 -1.86
C LEU A 111 3.29 3.67 -2.87
N LYS A 112 3.74 2.50 -3.32
CA LYS A 112 3.03 1.70 -4.32
C LYS A 112 2.12 0.65 -3.68
N GLU A 113 1.90 0.71 -2.36
CA GLU A 113 1.17 -0.28 -1.55
C GLU A 113 1.57 -1.74 -1.84
N LYS A 114 2.85 -1.97 -2.16
CA LYS A 114 3.29 -3.30 -2.52
C LYS A 114 3.74 -4.08 -1.30
N VAL A 115 2.86 -4.98 -0.86
CA VAL A 115 3.06 -5.90 0.25
C VAL A 115 4.38 -6.67 0.17
N PRO A 116 4.81 -7.27 -0.97
CA PRO A 116 6.04 -8.05 -0.99
C PRO A 116 7.30 -7.20 -0.80
N GLU A 117 7.39 -6.02 -1.42
CA GLU A 117 8.51 -5.10 -1.23
C GLU A 117 8.58 -4.58 0.21
N LEU A 118 7.43 -4.27 0.82
CA LEU A 118 7.38 -3.83 2.22
C LEU A 118 7.73 -4.97 3.20
N ALA A 119 7.34 -6.22 2.89
CA ALA A 119 7.76 -7.39 3.66
C ALA A 119 9.28 -7.60 3.57
N ALA A 120 9.86 -7.43 2.37
CA ALA A 120 11.31 -7.50 2.19
C ALA A 120 12.04 -6.41 3.01
N PHE A 121 11.53 -5.17 3.03
CA PHE A 121 12.02 -4.12 3.91
C PHE A 121 12.01 -4.54 5.40
N TRP A 122 10.89 -5.09 5.86
CA TRP A 122 10.73 -5.52 7.24
C TRP A 122 11.70 -6.66 7.61
N ILE A 123 11.82 -7.66 6.74
CA ILE A 123 12.74 -8.79 6.91
C ILE A 123 14.18 -8.32 6.91
N LEU A 124 14.60 -7.47 5.97
CA LEU A 124 15.97 -6.93 5.95
C LEU A 124 16.30 -6.16 7.23
N SER A 125 15.34 -5.37 7.72
CA SER A 125 15.49 -4.60 8.97
C SER A 125 15.67 -5.52 10.18
N PHE A 126 14.85 -6.56 10.30
CA PHE A 126 14.86 -7.45 11.47
C PHE A 126 15.96 -8.52 11.41
N MET A 127 16.22 -9.11 10.25
CA MET A 127 17.14 -10.24 10.09
C MET A 127 18.59 -9.85 9.85
N PHE A 128 18.84 -8.69 9.23
CA PHE A 128 20.20 -8.25 8.92
C PHE A 128 20.57 -7.02 9.74
N GLN A 129 19.80 -5.94 9.63
CA GLN A 129 20.20 -4.68 10.27
C GLN A 129 20.24 -4.78 11.79
N LEU A 130 19.17 -5.32 12.40
CA LEU A 130 19.04 -5.41 13.86
C LEU A 130 20.17 -6.23 14.51
N PRO A 131 20.46 -7.48 14.09
CA PRO A 131 21.51 -8.26 14.75
C PRO A 131 22.90 -7.67 14.56
N VAL A 132 23.24 -7.15 13.37
CA VAL A 132 24.55 -6.52 13.14
C VAL A 132 24.70 -5.26 13.98
N LEU A 133 23.64 -4.46 14.09
CA LEU A 133 23.68 -3.25 14.90
C LEU A 133 23.72 -3.52 16.40
N LEU A 134 23.01 -4.57 16.85
CA LEU A 134 23.06 -5.02 18.24
C LEU A 134 24.44 -5.60 18.59
N PHE A 135 25.08 -6.31 17.66
CA PHE A 135 26.46 -6.78 17.80
C PHE A 135 27.41 -5.60 18.04
N PHE A 136 27.34 -4.55 17.21
CA PHE A 136 28.12 -3.34 17.42
C PHE A 136 27.83 -2.66 18.75
N LEU A 137 26.57 -2.65 19.21
CA LEU A 137 26.19 -1.98 20.46
C LEU A 137 26.56 -2.75 21.74
N THR A 138 26.65 -4.08 21.66
CA THR A 138 26.86 -4.97 22.81
C THR A 138 28.34 -5.29 23.01
N ASP A 139 29.12 -5.26 21.94
CA ASP A 139 30.56 -5.52 22.02
C ASP A 139 31.31 -4.26 22.45
N GLU A 140 31.64 -4.19 23.75
CA GLU A 140 32.45 -3.12 24.34
C GLU A 140 33.88 -3.08 23.76
N GLY A 141 34.32 -4.11 23.03
CA GLY A 141 35.59 -4.10 22.29
C GLY A 141 35.55 -3.28 20.99
N ILE A 142 34.35 -3.03 20.45
CA ILE A 142 34.15 -2.23 19.22
C ILE A 142 33.80 -0.78 19.56
N ILE A 143 33.02 -0.53 20.62
CA ILE A 143 32.62 0.81 21.04
C ILE A 143 33.60 1.35 22.07
N ILE A 144 34.45 2.28 21.66
CA ILE A 144 35.41 2.93 22.56
C ILE A 144 34.91 4.33 22.94
N LEU A 145 34.26 5.04 22.01
CA LEU A 145 33.91 6.45 22.20
C LEU A 145 32.43 6.62 22.57
N PRO A 146 32.08 7.51 23.53
CA PRO A 146 30.68 7.78 23.87
C PRO A 146 29.86 8.30 22.67
N LEU A 147 30.52 8.96 21.71
CA LEU A 147 29.90 9.39 20.47
C LEU A 147 29.44 8.20 19.61
N GLU A 148 30.26 7.16 19.47
CA GLU A 148 29.91 5.94 18.71
C GLU A 148 28.70 5.28 19.34
N ARG A 149 28.71 5.14 20.68
CA ARG A 149 27.58 4.59 21.42
C ARG A 149 26.30 5.36 21.13
N ALA A 150 26.35 6.69 21.17
CA ALA A 150 25.20 7.54 20.91
C ALA A 150 24.69 7.39 19.46
N VAL A 151 25.60 7.38 18.48
CA VAL A 151 25.26 7.29 17.05
C VAL A 151 24.70 5.91 16.69
N HIS A 152 25.27 4.82 17.19
CA HIS A 152 24.69 3.48 17.01
C HIS A 152 23.36 3.31 17.75
N SER A 153 23.22 3.87 18.97
CA SER A 153 21.97 3.82 19.74
C SER A 153 20.84 4.58 19.07
N LEU A 154 21.12 5.77 18.55
CA LEU A 154 20.13 6.58 17.84
C LEU A 154 19.67 5.88 16.55
N TYR A 155 20.62 5.28 15.82
CA TYR A 155 20.29 4.50 14.64
C TYR A 155 19.44 3.27 14.96
N LEU A 156 19.74 2.59 16.08
CA LEU A 156 18.94 1.46 16.57
C LEU A 156 17.51 1.92 16.92
N LEU A 157 17.35 3.07 17.56
CA LEU A 157 16.04 3.62 17.87
C LEU A 157 15.22 3.88 16.60
N PHE A 158 15.83 4.52 15.59
CA PHE A 158 15.19 4.72 14.29
C PHE A 158 14.80 3.38 13.64
N LEU A 159 15.69 2.39 13.68
CA LEU A 159 15.43 1.05 13.14
C LEU A 159 14.25 0.36 13.83
N LEU A 160 14.19 0.38 15.16
CA LEU A 160 13.10 -0.23 15.92
C LEU A 160 11.76 0.44 15.63
N ALA A 161 11.75 1.77 15.54
CA ALA A 161 10.55 2.53 15.19
C ALA A 161 10.09 2.23 13.75
N GLN A 162 11.03 2.04 12.82
CA GLN A 162 10.74 1.62 11.44
C GLN A 162 10.18 0.20 11.38
N ILE A 163 10.73 -0.76 12.15
CA ILE A 163 10.23 -2.13 12.23
C ILE A 163 8.78 -2.13 12.74
N LEU A 164 8.49 -1.36 13.78
CA LEU A 164 7.15 -1.26 14.35
C LEU A 164 6.16 -0.64 13.35
N THR A 165 6.49 0.52 12.79
CA THR A 165 5.63 1.23 11.84
C THR A 165 5.44 0.45 10.53
N SER A 166 6.48 -0.24 10.05
CA SER A 166 6.39 -1.11 8.88
C SER A 166 5.53 -2.34 9.12
N PHE A 167 5.61 -2.94 10.31
CA PHE A 167 4.71 -4.06 10.67
C PHE A 167 3.24 -3.63 10.64
N LEU A 168 2.94 -2.45 11.19
CA LEU A 168 1.58 -1.88 11.16
C LEU A 168 1.12 -1.58 9.72
N ALA A 169 2.00 -1.02 8.90
CA ALA A 169 1.74 -0.77 7.49
C ALA A 169 1.47 -2.10 6.74
N LEU A 170 2.29 -3.13 6.95
CA LEU A 170 2.15 -4.44 6.32
C LEU A 170 0.83 -5.12 6.69
N ARG A 171 0.45 -5.09 7.97
CA ARG A 171 -0.85 -5.62 8.44
C ARG A 171 -2.02 -4.89 7.79
N THR A 172 -1.92 -3.56 7.68
CA THR A 172 -2.96 -2.73 7.07
C THR A 172 -3.11 -3.02 5.59
N MET A 173 -2.00 -3.09 4.84
CA MET A 173 -2.01 -3.38 3.40
C MET A 173 -2.49 -4.80 3.11
N THR A 174 -2.09 -5.79 3.91
CA THR A 174 -2.56 -7.18 3.74
C THR A 174 -4.07 -7.27 3.91
N ARG A 175 -4.64 -6.58 4.91
CA ARG A 175 -6.09 -6.53 5.11
C ARG A 175 -6.81 -5.87 3.93
N LYS A 176 -6.28 -4.76 3.39
CA LYS A 176 -6.81 -4.11 2.18
C LYS A 176 -6.80 -5.07 0.99
N LEU A 177 -5.71 -5.79 0.78
CA LEU A 177 -5.57 -6.76 -0.31
C LEU A 177 -6.57 -7.90 -0.21
N THR A 178 -6.77 -8.47 0.98
CA THR A 178 -7.78 -9.51 1.22
C THR A 178 -9.20 -9.00 0.94
N LEU A 179 -9.51 -7.77 1.35
CA LEU A 179 -10.82 -7.16 1.12
C LEU A 179 -11.07 -6.95 -0.38
N LEU A 180 -10.09 -6.41 -1.11
CA LEU A 180 -10.19 -6.23 -2.57
C LEU A 180 -10.35 -7.57 -3.30
N PHE A 181 -9.65 -8.61 -2.86
CA PHE A 181 -9.80 -9.95 -3.41
C PHE A 181 -11.23 -10.48 -3.18
N TYR A 182 -11.77 -10.29 -1.97
CA TYR A 182 -13.12 -10.71 -1.63
C TYR A 182 -14.18 -9.96 -2.46
N LEU A 183 -14.08 -8.64 -2.57
CA LEU A 183 -14.98 -7.84 -3.41
C LEU A 183 -14.91 -8.24 -4.89
N ARG A 184 -13.70 -8.51 -5.40
CA ARG A 184 -13.51 -8.98 -6.77
C ARG A 184 -14.15 -10.35 -7.01
N GLN A 185 -14.12 -11.23 -6.01
CA GLN A 185 -14.83 -12.51 -6.09
C GLN A 185 -16.34 -12.30 -6.14
N ILE A 186 -16.91 -11.45 -5.28
CA ILE A 186 -18.35 -11.14 -5.28
C ILE A 186 -18.78 -10.56 -6.63
N GLY A 187 -18.11 -9.51 -7.12
CA GLY A 187 -18.46 -8.86 -8.38
C GLY A 187 -18.38 -9.81 -9.58
N LYS A 188 -17.42 -10.74 -9.59
CA LYS A 188 -17.32 -11.78 -10.63
C LYS A 188 -18.53 -12.72 -10.58
N VAL A 189 -18.97 -13.14 -9.39
CA VAL A 189 -20.16 -14.01 -9.23
C VAL A 189 -21.42 -13.28 -9.69
N GLU A 190 -21.57 -12.00 -9.35
CA GLU A 190 -22.72 -11.20 -9.78
C GLU A 190 -22.76 -11.01 -11.31
N SER A 191 -21.61 -10.81 -11.95
CA SER A 191 -21.51 -10.74 -13.41
C SER A 191 -21.96 -12.03 -14.09
N PHE A 192 -21.57 -13.20 -13.56
CA PHE A 192 -22.04 -14.50 -14.06
C PHE A 192 -23.53 -14.71 -13.85
N ASN A 193 -24.08 -14.22 -12.73
CA ASN A 193 -25.52 -14.29 -12.48
C ASN A 193 -26.29 -13.43 -13.49
N HIS A 194 -25.80 -12.23 -13.84
CA HIS A 194 -26.42 -11.40 -14.90
C HIS A 194 -26.35 -12.04 -16.29
N GLU A 195 -25.23 -12.68 -16.66
CA GLU A 195 -25.14 -13.45 -17.92
C GLU A 195 -26.09 -14.66 -17.95
N ARG A 196 -26.32 -15.30 -16.79
CA ARG A 196 -27.24 -16.45 -16.67
C ARG A 196 -28.72 -16.03 -16.54
N MET A 197 -28.99 -14.82 -16.03
CA MET A 197 -30.34 -14.23 -15.95
C MET A 197 -30.75 -13.52 -17.25
N SER A 198 -29.81 -13.22 -18.14
CA SER A 198 -30.14 -12.90 -19.54
C SER A 198 -30.90 -14.11 -20.09
N PRO A 199 -32.19 -13.99 -20.42
CA PRO A 199 -32.91 -15.10 -20.99
C PRO A 199 -32.20 -15.41 -22.30
N ILE A 200 -31.66 -16.62 -22.42
CA ILE A 200 -31.41 -17.24 -23.71
C ILE A 200 -32.80 -17.38 -24.36
N GLY A 201 -33.27 -16.28 -24.94
CA GLY A 201 -34.32 -16.28 -25.93
C GLY A 201 -33.75 -17.04 -27.12
N PRO A 202 -34.47 -18.03 -27.66
CA PRO A 202 -33.96 -18.80 -28.77
C PRO A 202 -33.72 -17.83 -29.94
N SER A 203 -32.50 -17.83 -30.47
CA SER A 203 -32.16 -17.11 -31.69
C SER A 203 -32.89 -17.78 -32.87
N TYR A 204 -34.17 -17.43 -33.05
CA TYR A 204 -34.96 -17.78 -34.23
C TYR A 204 -35.49 -16.51 -34.89
N ARG A 205 -34.83 -16.18 -36.01
CA ARG A 205 -35.46 -15.98 -37.33
C ARG A 205 -36.25 -14.67 -37.56
N ARG A 206 -35.64 -13.76 -38.30
CA ARG A 206 -36.28 -13.18 -39.50
C ARG A 206 -35.25 -12.76 -40.56
N SER A 207 -34.84 -13.72 -41.37
CA SER A 207 -34.64 -13.46 -42.80
C SER A 207 -35.98 -12.96 -43.38
N VAL A 208 -35.97 -11.84 -44.11
CA VAL A 208 -36.60 -11.61 -45.44
C VAL A 208 -36.52 -10.10 -45.73
N LEU A 209 -35.67 -9.69 -46.67
CA LEU A 209 -36.07 -8.79 -47.75
C LEU A 209 -35.25 -9.17 -49.00
N PRO A 210 -35.89 -9.57 -50.12
CA PRO A 210 -35.20 -9.78 -51.38
C PRO A 210 -35.02 -8.42 -52.06
N ILE A 211 -33.78 -8.07 -52.39
CA ILE A 211 -33.51 -7.00 -53.35
C ILE A 211 -33.27 -7.66 -54.71
N SER A 212 -34.14 -7.31 -55.65
CA SER A 212 -34.13 -7.67 -57.07
C SER A 212 -34.37 -6.36 -57.86
N PRO A 213 -34.04 -6.25 -59.15
CA PRO A 213 -32.82 -5.60 -59.62
C PRO A 213 -33.15 -4.36 -60.46
N THR A 214 -32.58 -3.20 -60.15
CA THR A 214 -32.65 -2.06 -61.07
C THR A 214 -31.55 -2.18 -62.12
N ARG A 215 -31.96 -2.70 -63.29
CA ARG A 215 -31.38 -2.33 -64.58
C ARG A 215 -31.45 -0.81 -64.71
N ASP A 216 -30.33 -0.19 -65.07
CA ASP A 216 -30.33 0.91 -66.03
C ASP A 216 -29.07 0.81 -66.88
N MET A 217 -29.31 0.53 -68.17
CA MET A 217 -28.39 0.72 -69.29
C MET A 217 -28.61 2.13 -69.85
N TYR A 218 -27.60 2.59 -70.60
CA TYR A 218 -27.52 3.79 -71.46
C TYR A 218 -27.16 5.08 -70.70
N HIS A 219 -26.08 5.81 -71.01
CA HIS A 219 -25.27 5.97 -72.22
C HIS A 219 -23.78 6.17 -71.88
#